data_AF-A0A4Q5YQX9-F1
#
_entry.id   AF-A0A4Q5YQX9-F1
#
_cell.length_a   1.000
_cell.length_b   1.000
_cell.length_c   1.000
_cell.angle_alpha   90.00
_cell.angle_beta   90.00
_cell.angle_gamma   90.00
#
_symmetry.space_group_name_H-M   'P 1'
#
loop_
_entity.id
_entity.type
_entity.pdbx_description
1 polymer ?
#
loop_
_entity_poly.entity_id
_entity_poly.type
_entity_poly.pdbx_seq_one_letter_code
_entity_poly.pdbx_strand_id
1 'polypeptide(L)'
;MDLNDELLKNTLLKNHQQYIGFIKTQENLLLAPSKALLDSIADSQRQVIALFNEEVLKQNVMVLNTQSAHGNAFAEIGRVLEAILNSQQTKEVMKTQFLVILENYIRSRDALKMMSGNKEKEELVSAAKRQVSLL
;
A
#
# COMPACT_ATOMS: atom_id res chain seq x y z
N MET A 1 44.77 18.26 80.43
CA MET A 1 44.01 17.22 79.70
C MET A 1 43.24 17.84 78.54
N ASP A 2 42.76 19.09 78.65
CA ASP A 2 41.98 19.80 77.61
C ASP A 2 42.69 20.10 76.27
N LEU A 3 44.00 20.38 76.26
CA LEU A 3 44.69 20.83 75.03
C LEU A 3 44.65 19.78 73.90
N ASN A 4 44.68 18.49 74.27
CA ASN A 4 44.66 17.39 73.30
C ASN A 4 43.26 17.16 72.73
N ASP A 5 42.23 17.33 73.57
CA ASP A 5 40.83 17.22 73.15
C ASP A 5 40.41 18.41 72.27
N GLU A 6 40.92 19.60 72.58
CA GLU A 6 40.67 20.80 71.78
C GLU A 6 41.38 20.76 70.41
N LEU A 7 42.60 20.20 70.37
CA LEU A 7 43.30 19.92 69.11
C LEU A 7 42.56 18.89 68.27
N LEU A 8 42.14 17.77 68.87
CA LEU A 8 41.38 16.71 68.20
C LEU A 8 40.05 17.24 67.64
N LYS A 9 39.33 18.03 68.44
CA LYS A 9 38.07 18.67 68.02
C LYS A 9 38.29 19.63 66.85
N ASN A 10 39.33 20.45 66.88
CA ASN A 10 39.67 21.35 65.78
C ASN A 10 40.05 20.59 64.51
N THR A 11 40.82 19.50 64.62
CA THR A 11 41.17 18.64 63.48
C THR A 11 39.93 17.97 62.88
N LEU A 12 39.02 17.46 63.72
CA LEU A 12 37.76 16.87 63.27
C LEU A 12 36.87 17.89 62.57
N LEU A 13 36.71 19.09 63.14
CA LEU A 13 35.93 20.16 62.52
C LEU A 13 36.51 20.60 61.17
N LYS A 14 37.84 20.74 61.08
CA LYS A 14 38.52 21.09 59.84
C LYS A 14 38.36 20.00 58.76
N ASN A 15 38.52 18.73 59.13
CA ASN A 15 38.30 17.62 58.22
C ASN A 15 36.84 17.58 57.75
N HIS A 16 35.87 17.80 58.65
CA HIS A 16 34.46 17.80 58.28
C HIS A 16 34.11 18.95 57.32
N GLN A 17 34.67 20.14 57.55
CA GLN A 17 34.54 21.27 56.62
C GLN A 17 35.15 20.96 55.24
N GLN A 18 36.29 20.26 55.19
CA GLN A 18 36.90 19.82 53.94
C GLN A 18 36.03 18.80 53.20
N TYR A 19 35.46 17.81 53.89
CA TYR A 19 34.53 16.85 53.29
C TYR A 19 33.26 17.53 52.76
N ILE A 20 32.67 18.46 53.52
CA ILE A 20 31.52 19.23 53.06
C ILE A 20 31.88 20.07 51.82
N GLY A 21 33.08 20.69 51.81
CA GLY A 21 33.60 21.41 50.65
C GLY A 21 33.72 20.51 49.42
N PHE A 22 34.31 19.32 49.60
CA PHE A 22 34.46 18.33 48.53
C PHE A 22 33.10 17.87 47.97
N ILE A 23 32.13 17.57 48.84
CA ILE A 23 30.77 17.18 48.42
C ILE A 23 30.11 18.31 47.63
N LYS A 24 30.21 19.56 48.09
CA LYS A 24 29.68 20.72 47.35
C LYS A 24 30.36 20.89 45.99
N THR A 25 31.66 20.66 45.92
CA THR A 25 32.41 20.70 44.67
C THR A 25 31.96 19.59 43.72
N GLN A 26 31.76 18.36 44.21
CA GLN A 26 31.22 17.26 43.39
C GLN A 26 29.79 17.52 42.92
N GLU A 27 28.94 18.07 43.78
CA GLU A 27 27.57 18.44 43.42
C GLU A 27 27.56 19.45 42.27
N ASN A 28 28.35 20.52 42.39
CA ASN A 28 28.38 21.61 41.41
C ASN A 28 29.10 21.25 40.12
N LEU A 29 30.18 20.48 40.19
CA LEU A 29 31.00 20.17 39.02
C LEU A 29 30.54 18.92 38.27
N LEU A 30 29.85 17.99 38.94
CA LEU A 30 29.51 16.70 38.37
C LEU A 30 28.02 16.40 38.43
N LEU A 31 27.41 16.37 39.61
CA LEU A 31 26.07 15.80 39.79
C LEU A 31 24.99 16.70 39.19
N ALA A 32 25.01 18.01 39.47
CA ALA A 32 24.04 18.94 38.90
C ALA A 32 24.15 19.05 37.36
N PRO A 33 25.35 19.21 36.76
CA PRO A 33 25.50 19.16 35.30
C PRO A 33 25.04 17.83 34.70
N SER A 34 25.35 16.70 35.34
CA SER A 34 24.95 15.37 34.86
C SER A 34 23.44 15.21 34.86
N LYS A 35 22.75 15.68 35.90
CA LYS A 35 21.28 15.69 35.94
C LYS A 35 20.70 16.54 34.82
N ALA A 36 21.19 17.77 34.64
CA ALA A 36 20.71 18.65 33.58
C ALA A 36 20.90 18.04 32.18
N LEU A 37 22.02 17.34 31.96
CA LEU A 37 22.27 16.61 30.72
C LEU A 37 21.28 15.45 30.54
N LEU A 38 21.03 14.66 31.59
CA LEU A 38 20.07 13.55 31.54
C LEU A 38 18.64 14.03 31.27
N ASP A 39 18.23 15.14 31.88
CA ASP A 39 16.92 15.75 31.65
C ASP A 39 16.79 16.20 30.19
N SER A 40 17.83 16.86 29.64
CA SER A 40 17.89 17.26 28.23
C SER A 40 17.82 16.08 27.26
N ILE A 41 18.56 15.00 27.56
CA ILE A 41 18.52 13.77 26.77
C ILE A 41 17.11 13.14 26.83
N ALA A 42 16.50 13.09 28.01
CA ALA A 42 15.16 12.54 28.18
C ALA A 42 14.12 13.33 27.35
N ASP A 43 14.21 14.65 27.33
CA ASP A 43 13.33 15.50 26.52
C ASP A 43 13.57 15.33 25.02
N SER A 44 14.84 15.25 24.60
CA SER A 44 15.18 14.95 23.20
C SER A 44 14.62 13.59 22.76
N GLN A 45 14.76 12.56 23.59
CA GLN A 45 14.23 11.22 23.28
C GLN A 45 12.70 11.22 23.21
N ARG A 46 12.01 11.95 24.09
CA ARG A 46 10.54 12.11 23.99
C ARG A 46 10.13 12.74 22.67
N GLN A 47 10.84 13.77 22.21
CA GLN A 47 10.56 14.42 20.92
C GLN A 47 10.80 13.47 19.75
N VAL A 48 11.90 12.71 19.77
CA VAL A 48 12.20 11.70 18.74
C VAL A 48 11.10 10.66 18.66
N ILE A 49 10.65 10.13 19.81
CA ILE A 49 9.55 9.14 19.87
C ILE A 49 8.25 9.75 19.32
N ALA A 50 7.93 10.99 19.68
CA ALA A 50 6.74 11.67 19.20
C ALA A 50 6.75 11.83 17.67
N LEU A 51 7.87 12.30 17.11
CA LEU A 51 8.03 12.45 15.65
C LEU A 51 7.98 11.09 14.94
N PHE A 52 8.59 10.05 15.50
CA PHE A 52 8.55 8.72 14.91
C PHE A 52 7.11 8.16 14.87
N ASN A 53 6.35 8.35 15.94
CA ASN A 53 4.97 7.88 16.00
C ASN A 53 4.05 8.66 15.05
N GLU A 54 4.18 9.99 15.01
CA GLU A 54 3.27 10.83 14.22
C GLU A 54 3.63 10.84 12.74
N GLU A 55 4.91 10.95 12.39
CA GLU A 55 5.33 11.10 11.00
C GLU A 55 5.61 9.76 10.33
N VAL A 56 6.29 8.84 11.02
CA VAL A 56 6.73 7.58 10.40
C VAL A 56 5.65 6.51 10.49
N LEU A 57 5.19 6.18 11.70
CA LEU A 57 4.21 5.10 11.87
C LEU A 57 2.88 5.43 11.21
N LYS A 58 2.35 6.64 11.44
CA LYS A 58 1.08 7.06 10.85
C LYS A 58 1.14 7.11 9.33
N GLN A 59 2.23 7.62 8.74
CA GLN A 59 2.34 7.59 7.28
C GLN A 59 2.48 6.18 6.75
N ASN A 60 3.25 5.31 7.38
CA ASN A 60 3.37 3.93 6.94
C ASN A 60 1.99 3.25 6.92
N VAL A 61 1.17 3.46 7.95
CA VAL A 61 -0.21 2.95 7.98
C VAL A 61 -1.05 3.55 6.85
N MET A 62 -0.98 4.87 6.62
CA MET A 62 -1.71 5.53 5.55
C MET A 62 -1.31 5.01 4.16
N VAL A 63 -0.01 4.88 3.91
CA VAL A 63 0.55 4.35 2.66
C VAL A 63 0.12 2.91 2.44
N LEU A 64 0.23 2.05 3.45
CA LEU A 64 -0.18 0.64 3.35
C LEU A 64 -1.68 0.51 3.04
N ASN A 65 -2.53 1.28 3.72
CA ASN A 65 -3.97 1.30 3.46
C ASN A 65 -4.28 1.78 2.03
N THR A 66 -3.58 2.81 1.57
CA THR A 66 -3.73 3.35 0.21
C THR A 66 -3.28 2.33 -0.84
N GLN A 67 -2.14 1.68 -0.63
CA GLN A 67 -1.64 0.62 -1.51
C GLN A 67 -2.59 -0.57 -1.57
N SER A 68 -3.18 -0.97 -0.44
CA SER A 68 -4.21 -2.02 -0.40
C SER A 68 -5.44 -1.63 -1.23
N ALA A 69 -5.93 -0.38 -1.06
CA ALA A 69 -7.05 0.13 -1.85
C ALA A 69 -6.74 0.17 -3.36
N HIS A 70 -5.54 0.61 -3.75
CA HIS A 70 -5.08 0.58 -5.14
C HIS A 70 -5.00 -0.86 -5.67
N GLY A 71 -4.50 -1.81 -4.88
CA GLY A 71 -4.45 -3.22 -5.25
C GLY A 71 -5.83 -3.78 -5.60
N ASN A 72 -6.84 -3.47 -4.78
CA ASN A 72 -8.22 -3.86 -5.05
C ASN A 72 -8.78 -3.21 -6.32
N ALA A 73 -8.53 -1.90 -6.50
CA ALA A 73 -8.97 -1.20 -7.71
C ALA A 73 -8.33 -1.77 -8.98
N PHE A 74 -7.03 -2.10 -8.95
CA PHE A 74 -6.35 -2.73 -10.08
C PHE A 74 -6.85 -4.13 -10.36
N ALA A 75 -7.21 -4.90 -9.34
CA ALA A 75 -7.83 -6.21 -9.53
C ALA A 75 -9.19 -6.10 -10.26
N GLU A 76 -10.03 -5.12 -9.88
CA GLU A 76 -11.30 -4.86 -10.58
C GLU A 76 -11.09 -4.41 -12.03
N ILE A 77 -10.14 -3.50 -12.25
CA ILE A 77 -9.76 -3.06 -13.61
C ILE A 77 -9.31 -4.26 -14.45
N GLY A 78 -8.50 -5.15 -13.88
CA GLY A 78 -8.05 -6.37 -14.54
C GLY A 78 -9.21 -7.25 -15.01
N ARG A 79 -10.21 -7.47 -14.14
CA ARG A 79 -11.41 -8.26 -14.50
C ARG A 79 -12.23 -7.59 -15.61
N VAL A 80 -12.39 -6.26 -15.57
CA VAL A 80 -13.11 -5.53 -16.62
C VAL A 80 -12.37 -5.63 -17.96
N LEU A 81 -11.05 -5.48 -17.96
CA LEU A 81 -10.23 -5.60 -19.16
C LEU A 81 -10.31 -7.00 -19.76
N GLU A 82 -10.27 -8.05 -18.92
CA GLU A 82 -10.45 -9.44 -19.36
C GLU A 82 -11.83 -9.67 -19.97
N ALA A 83 -12.90 -9.14 -19.36
CA ALA A 83 -14.24 -9.21 -19.91
C ALA A 83 -14.36 -8.50 -21.28
N ILE A 84 -13.73 -7.33 -21.42
CA ILE A 84 -13.66 -6.62 -22.70
C ILE A 84 -12.92 -7.44 -23.75
N LEU A 85 -11.75 -8.00 -23.39
CA LEU A 85 -10.95 -8.81 -24.30
C LEU A 85 -11.74 -10.03 -24.80
N ASN A 86 -12.39 -10.75 -23.88
CA ASN A 86 -13.23 -11.90 -24.21
C ASN A 86 -14.40 -11.49 -25.12
N SER A 87 -15.08 -10.38 -24.81
CA SER A 87 -16.16 -9.87 -25.67
C SER A 87 -15.68 -9.52 -27.08
N GLN A 88 -14.50 -8.90 -27.22
CA GLN A 88 -13.93 -8.61 -28.54
C GLN A 88 -13.56 -9.89 -29.29
N GLN A 89 -12.98 -10.87 -28.62
CA GLN A 89 -12.65 -12.16 -29.23
C GLN A 89 -13.92 -12.88 -29.71
N THR A 90 -14.97 -12.95 -28.88
CA THR A 90 -16.27 -13.51 -29.27
C THR A 90 -16.85 -12.77 -30.48
N LYS A 91 -16.78 -11.43 -30.49
CA LYS A 91 -17.25 -10.62 -31.61
C LYS A 91 -16.51 -10.93 -32.91
N GLU A 92 -15.18 -11.08 -32.87
CA GLU A 92 -14.41 -11.45 -34.06
C GLU A 92 -14.75 -12.86 -34.56
N VAL A 93 -14.91 -13.82 -33.65
CA VAL A 93 -15.37 -15.18 -34.01
C VAL A 93 -16.75 -15.14 -34.67
N MET A 94 -17.71 -14.41 -34.10
CA MET A 94 -19.06 -14.25 -34.66
C MET A 94 -19.03 -13.62 -36.06
N LYS A 95 -18.18 -12.61 -36.28
CA LYS A 95 -18.01 -12.00 -37.62
C LYS A 95 -17.48 -13.02 -38.62
N THR A 96 -16.47 -13.81 -38.26
CA THR A 96 -15.92 -14.85 -39.15
C THR A 96 -16.98 -15.89 -39.48
N GLN A 97 -17.73 -16.38 -38.48
CA GLN A 97 -18.79 -17.35 -38.70
C GLN A 97 -19.92 -16.78 -39.57
N PHE A 98 -20.31 -15.53 -39.35
CA PHE A 98 -21.30 -14.85 -40.17
C PHE A 98 -20.85 -14.69 -41.63
N LEU A 99 -19.58 -14.34 -41.86
CA LEU A 99 -19.02 -14.26 -43.22
C LEU A 99 -19.10 -15.62 -43.94
N VAL A 100 -18.81 -16.72 -43.25
CA VAL A 100 -18.95 -18.07 -43.83
C VAL A 100 -20.40 -18.37 -44.23
N ILE A 101 -21.37 -18.04 -43.38
CA ILE A 101 -22.80 -18.20 -43.70
C ILE A 101 -23.18 -17.34 -44.91
N LEU A 102 -22.73 -16.09 -44.94
CA LEU A 102 -23.01 -15.16 -46.02
C LEU A 102 -22.41 -15.63 -47.35
N GLU A 103 -21.17 -16.09 -47.35
CA GLU A 103 -20.52 -16.65 -48.54
C GLU A 103 -21.25 -17.89 -49.06
N ASN A 104 -21.64 -18.79 -48.17
CA ASN A 104 -22.42 -19.97 -48.54
C ASN A 104 -23.78 -19.59 -49.12
N TYR A 105 -24.48 -18.65 -48.49
CA TYR A 105 -25.74 -18.11 -49.00
C TYR A 105 -25.58 -17.51 -50.40
N ILE A 106 -24.55 -16.69 -50.63
CA ILE A 106 -24.27 -16.10 -51.94
C ILE A 106 -24.00 -17.19 -52.99
N ARG A 107 -23.13 -18.16 -52.70
CA ARG A 107 -22.84 -19.27 -53.61
C ARG A 107 -24.09 -20.09 -53.95
N SER A 108 -24.88 -20.46 -52.94
CA SER A 108 -26.13 -21.21 -53.14
C SER A 108 -27.17 -20.41 -53.93
N ARG A 109 -27.27 -19.10 -53.69
CA ARG A 109 -28.15 -18.22 -54.46
C ARG A 109 -27.71 -18.14 -55.92
N ASP A 110 -26.41 -18.00 -56.18
CA ASP A 110 -25.90 -17.89 -57.55
C ASP A 110 -26.04 -19.21 -58.32
N ALA A 111 -26.03 -20.35 -57.62
CA ALA A 111 -26.34 -21.66 -58.19
C ALA A 111 -27.83 -21.83 -58.56
N LEU A 112 -28.74 -21.12 -57.89
CA LEU A 112 -30.16 -21.07 -58.23
C LEU A 112 -30.34 -20.24 -59.52
N LYS A 113 -30.37 -20.91 -60.68
CA LYS A 113 -30.62 -20.27 -62.00
C LYS A 113 -31.99 -19.58 -62.09
N MET A 114 -32.22 -18.77 -63.12
CA MET A 114 -33.48 -18.02 -63.36
C MET A 114 -34.78 -18.86 -63.32
N MET A 115 -34.73 -20.19 -63.49
CA MET A 115 -35.89 -21.09 -63.40
C MET A 115 -36.16 -21.69 -62.01
N SER A 116 -35.38 -21.32 -60.98
CA SER A 116 -35.58 -21.80 -59.61
C SER A 116 -36.88 -21.25 -59.01
N GLY A 117 -37.68 -22.12 -58.39
CA GLY A 117 -38.98 -21.75 -57.83
C GLY A 117 -38.86 -20.81 -56.63
N ASN A 118 -39.87 -19.97 -56.39
CA ASN A 118 -39.90 -19.08 -55.22
C ASN A 118 -39.73 -19.85 -53.89
N LYS A 119 -40.19 -21.10 -53.83
CA LYS A 119 -40.05 -22.00 -52.69
C LYS A 119 -38.59 -22.31 -52.34
N GLU A 120 -37.74 -22.62 -53.34
CA GLU A 120 -36.31 -22.92 -53.11
C GLU A 120 -35.56 -21.69 -52.61
N LYS A 121 -35.94 -20.50 -53.08
CA LYS A 121 -35.38 -19.23 -52.60
C LYS A 121 -35.77 -18.95 -51.14
N GLU A 122 -37.02 -19.20 -50.76
CA GLU A 122 -37.48 -19.07 -49.36
C GLU A 122 -36.80 -20.08 -48.43
N GLU A 123 -36.62 -21.33 -48.88
CA GLU A 123 -35.92 -22.35 -48.11
C GLU A 123 -34.45 -21.97 -47.87
N LEU A 124 -33.76 -21.43 -48.89
CA LEU A 124 -32.39 -20.93 -48.77
C LEU A 124 -32.30 -19.77 -47.75
N VAL A 125 -33.23 -18.80 -47.81
CA VAL A 125 -33.28 -17.68 -46.87
C VAL A 125 -33.57 -18.17 -45.45
N SER A 126 -34.48 -19.13 -45.28
CA SER A 126 -34.84 -19.72 -43.99
C SER A 126 -33.65 -20.47 -43.38
N ALA A 127 -32.92 -21.24 -44.20
CA ALA A 127 -31.72 -21.96 -43.78
C ALA A 127 -30.61 -21.01 -43.31
N ALA A 128 -30.34 -19.93 -44.06
CA ALA A 128 -29.35 -18.93 -43.66
C ALA A 128 -29.75 -18.21 -42.37
N LYS A 129 -31.02 -17.80 -42.22
CA LYS A 129 -31.52 -17.21 -40.97
C LYS A 129 -31.38 -18.15 -39.78
N ARG A 130 -31.64 -19.44 -39.97
CA ARG A 130 -31.44 -20.45 -38.92
C ARG A 130 -29.97 -20.57 -38.54
N GLN A 131 -29.05 -20.59 -39.51
CA GLN A 131 -27.62 -20.62 -39.22
C GLN A 131 -27.16 -19.37 -38.44
N VAL A 132 -27.64 -18.18 -38.81
CA VAL A 132 -27.34 -16.93 -38.08
C VAL A 132 -27.90 -16.96 -36.65
N SER A 133 -29.09 -17.53 -36.43
CA SER A 133 -29.68 -17.63 -35.08
C SER A 133 -28.95 -18.60 -34.15
N LEU A 134 -28.05 -19.42 -34.69
CA LEU A 134 -27.23 -20.37 -33.93
C LEU A 134 -25.83 -19.82 -33.61
N LEU A 135 -25.51 -18.61 -34.08
CA LEU A 135 -24.30 -17.84 -33.69
C LEU A 135 -24.54 -17.12 -32.37
#